data_AF-A0A963M1G0-F1
#
_entry.id   AF-A0A963M1G0-F1
#
_cell.length_a   1.000
_cell.length_b   1.000
_cell.length_c   1.000
_cell.angle_alpha   90.00
_cell.angle_beta   90.00
_cell.angle_gamma   90.00
#
_symmetry.space_group_name_H-M   'P 1'
#
loop_
_entity.id
_entity.type
_entity.pdbx_description
1 polymer ?
#
loop_
_entity_poly.entity_id
_entity_poly.type
_entity_poly.pdbx_seq_one_letter_code
_entity_poly.pdbx_strand_id
1 'polypeptide(L)'
;FFDTCVYHQPGIDLLTKVIPVKNILFASEMIGAVRGIDPQTGHYYDDTKRYVNATANLSDEERFQVFEGNARRVFPRLDAALKAKGK
;
A
#
# COMPACT_ATOMS: atom_id res chain seq x y z
N PHE A 1 -3.33 9.43 8.59
CA PHE A 1 -3.10 8.26 7.71
C PHE A 1 -2.13 8.66 6.62
N PHE A 2 -1.32 7.72 6.14
CA PHE A 2 -0.41 7.90 5.03
C PHE A 2 -0.65 6.79 4.00
N ASP A 3 -0.47 7.10 2.73
CA ASP A 3 -0.53 6.11 1.68
C ASP A 3 0.85 5.46 1.43
N THR A 4 0.91 4.48 0.52
CA THR A 4 2.17 3.82 0.13
C THR A 4 2.73 4.34 -1.19
N CYS A 5 2.46 5.59 -1.57
CA CYS A 5 3.02 6.23 -2.77
C CYS A 5 4.51 6.61 -2.56
N VAL A 6 5.32 5.61 -2.22
CA VAL A 6 6.76 5.71 -1.94
C VAL A 6 7.49 4.75 -2.87
N TYR A 7 8.21 5.30 -3.85
CA TYR A 7 8.63 4.61 -5.07
C TYR A 7 9.97 3.85 -4.98
N HIS A 8 10.25 3.24 -3.83
CA HIS A 8 11.40 2.35 -3.64
C HIS A 8 11.29 1.56 -2.34
N GLN A 9 11.92 0.37 -2.31
CA GLN A 9 11.88 -0.53 -1.14
C GLN A 9 12.33 0.13 0.17
N PRO A 10 13.48 0.86 0.23
CA PRO A 10 13.94 1.43 1.49
C PRO A 10 12.96 2.44 2.10
N GLY A 11 12.23 3.19 1.26
CA GLY A 11 11.23 4.13 1.73
C GLY A 11 10.01 3.44 2.33
N ILE A 12 9.52 2.36 1.70
CA ILE A 12 8.43 1.56 2.24
C ILE A 12 8.85 0.83 3.52
N ASP A 13 10.09 0.34 3.60
CA ASP A 13 10.62 -0.27 4.82
C ASP A 13 10.70 0.73 5.98
N LEU A 14 11.10 1.98 5.72
CA LEU A 14 11.06 3.03 6.74
C LEU A 14 9.63 3.33 7.17
N LEU A 15 8.71 3.49 6.22
CA LEU A 15 7.30 3.77 6.49
C LEU A 15 6.71 2.70 7.42
N THR A 16 6.87 1.42 7.10
CA THR A 16 6.31 0.30 7.88
C THR A 16 7.02 0.08 9.21
N LYS A 17 8.28 0.51 9.35
CA LYS A 17 9.03 0.42 10.61
C LYS A 17 8.56 1.43 11.65
N VAL A 18 8.21 2.65 11.24
CA VAL A 18 8.01 3.77 12.19
C VAL A 18 6.56 4.23 12.30
N ILE A 19 5.73 3.95 11.30
CA ILE A 19 4.31 4.30 11.33
C ILE A 19 3.50 3.07 11.77
N PRO A 20 2.60 3.19 12.76
CA PRO A 20 1.71 2.10 13.12
C PRO A 20 0.90 1.61 11.91
N VAL A 21 0.84 0.30 11.66
CA VAL A 21 0.18 -0.30 10.49
C VAL A 21 -1.24 0.22 10.28
N LYS A 22 -2.01 0.41 11.37
CA LYS A 22 -3.37 0.98 11.33
C LYS A 22 -3.47 2.37 10.68
N ASN A 23 -2.36 3.05 10.45
CA ASN A 23 -2.30 4.39 9.84
C ASN A 23 -1.82 4.36 8.38
N ILE A 24 -1.52 3.20 7.81
CA ILE A 24 -1.00 3.02 6.45
C ILE A 24 -2.09 2.47 5.53
N LEU A 25 -2.27 3.06 4.34
CA LEU A 25 -3.18 2.59 3.31
C LEU A 25 -2.41 2.30 2.02
N PHE A 26 -2.73 1.20 1.35
CA PHE A 26 -2.15 0.92 0.05
C PHE A 26 -2.59 1.95 -1.01
N ALA A 27 -1.62 2.46 -1.76
CA ALA A 27 -1.82 3.23 -2.99
C ALA A 27 -0.56 3.18 -3.87
N SER A 28 -0.73 3.44 -5.16
CA SER A 28 0.37 3.51 -6.14
C SER A 28 0.44 4.79 -6.96
N GLU A 29 -0.68 5.51 -7.10
CA GLU A 29 -0.81 6.65 -8.02
C GLU A 29 -0.36 6.32 -9.47
N MET A 30 -0.64 5.09 -9.93
CA MET A 30 -0.16 4.58 -11.21
C MET A 30 -0.53 5.48 -12.40
N ILE A 31 0.37 5.56 -13.40
CA ILE A 31 0.21 6.43 -14.58
C ILE A 31 0.16 7.93 -14.20
N GLY A 32 0.73 8.26 -13.03
CA GLY A 32 0.90 9.62 -12.55
C GLY A 32 2.24 10.24 -12.93
N ALA A 33 2.94 10.73 -11.92
CA ALA A 33 4.18 11.51 -12.05
C ALA A 33 5.38 10.68 -12.56
N VAL A 34 5.55 9.45 -12.08
CA VAL A 34 6.70 8.60 -12.42
C VAL A 34 6.20 7.32 -13.09
N ARG A 35 6.36 7.24 -14.41
CA ARG A 35 5.90 6.11 -15.25
C ARG A 35 7.05 5.22 -15.73
N GLY A 36 8.26 5.49 -15.24
CA GLY A 36 9.47 4.81 -15.67
C GLY A 36 9.68 3.45 -15.02
N ILE A 37 10.48 2.63 -15.67
CA ILE A 37 11.02 1.40 -15.10
C ILE A 37 12.31 1.76 -14.36
N ASP A 38 12.44 1.28 -13.13
CA ASP A 38 13.67 1.35 -12.36
C ASP A 38 14.73 0.41 -12.99
N PRO A 39 15.87 0.93 -13.48
CA PRO A 39 16.88 0.12 -14.13
C PRO A 39 17.57 -0.87 -13.17
N GLN A 40 17.50 -0.66 -11.85
CA GLN A 40 18.12 -1.56 -10.88
C GLN A 40 17.26 -2.81 -10.61
N THR A 41 15.94 -2.67 -10.74
CA THR A 41 14.99 -3.73 -10.37
C THR A 41 14.25 -4.32 -11.57
N GLY A 42 14.20 -3.61 -12.71
CA GLY A 42 13.43 -4.02 -13.88
C GLY A 42 11.92 -3.89 -13.71
N HIS A 43 11.47 -3.15 -12.69
CA HIS A 43 10.06 -2.94 -12.38
C HIS A 43 9.70 -1.46 -12.42
N TYR A 44 8.41 -1.16 -12.61
CA TYR A 44 7.94 0.22 -12.53
C TYR A 44 8.13 0.77 -11.11
N TYR A 45 8.57 2.03 -11.03
CA TYR A 45 8.69 2.75 -9.76
C TYR A 45 7.34 2.83 -9.01
N ASP A 46 6.24 2.99 -9.74
CA ASP A 46 4.89 3.09 -9.19
C ASP A 46 4.21 1.73 -8.96
N ASP A 47 4.91 0.60 -9.18
CA ASP A 47 4.42 -0.74 -8.78
C ASP A 47 4.63 -0.97 -7.27
N THR A 48 4.01 -0.12 -6.45
CA THR A 48 4.22 -0.06 -4.99
C THR A 48 3.76 -1.33 -4.26
N LYS A 49 2.91 -2.14 -4.90
CA LYS A 49 2.48 -3.44 -4.36
C LYS A 49 3.68 -4.36 -4.13
N ARG A 50 4.71 -4.29 -4.99
CA ARG A 50 5.94 -5.07 -4.83
C ARG A 50 6.61 -4.78 -3.50
N TYR A 51 6.68 -3.50 -3.13
CA TYR A 51 7.37 -3.07 -1.92
C TYR A 51 6.61 -3.48 -0.65
N VAL A 52 5.28 -3.36 -0.66
CA VAL A 52 4.42 -3.80 0.46
C VAL A 52 4.46 -5.32 0.63
N ASN A 53 4.55 -6.08 -0.47
CA ASN A 53 4.72 -7.53 -0.39
C ASN A 53 6.10 -7.95 0.12
N ALA A 54 7.16 -7.25 -0.30
CA ALA A 54 8.55 -7.63 0.00
C ALA A 54 9.05 -7.18 1.38
N THR A 55 8.43 -6.17 2.00
CA THR A 55 8.86 -5.70 3.32
C THR A 55 8.67 -6.78 4.38
N ALA A 56 9.69 -6.96 5.22
CA ALA A 56 9.67 -7.92 6.33
C ALA A 56 8.96 -7.38 7.59
N ASN A 57 8.59 -6.10 7.60
CA ASN A 57 7.98 -5.43 8.76
C ASN A 57 6.48 -5.68 8.90
N LEU A 58 5.86 -6.45 7.99
CA LEU A 58 4.43 -6.75 8.01
C LEU A 58 4.18 -8.26 8.07
N SER A 59 3.25 -8.69 8.93
CA SER A 59 2.61 -10.01 8.84
C SER A 59 1.61 -10.07 7.68
N ASP A 60 1.06 -11.25 7.39
CA ASP A 60 0.03 -11.39 6.36
C ASP A 60 -1.28 -10.69 6.74
N GLU A 61 -1.63 -10.70 8.03
CA GLU A 61 -2.77 -9.97 8.58
C GLU A 61 -2.55 -8.46 8.47
N GLU A 62 -1.33 -7.98 8.73
CA GLU A 62 -0.98 -6.57 8.59
C GLU A 62 -0.96 -6.13 7.13
N ARG A 63 -0.49 -6.99 6.20
CA ARG A 63 -0.64 -6.75 4.76
C ARG A 63 -2.10 -6.62 4.37
N PHE A 64 -2.99 -7.48 4.89
CA PHE A 64 -4.43 -7.32 4.67
C PHE A 64 -4.97 -5.98 5.19
N GLN A 65 -4.51 -5.53 6.36
CA GLN A 65 -4.88 -4.19 6.86
C GLN A 65 -4.44 -3.08 5.91
N VAL A 66 -3.21 -3.12 5.40
CA VAL A 66 -2.70 -2.11 4.46
C VAL A 66 -3.45 -2.16 3.13
N PHE A 67 -3.70 -3.34 2.58
CA PHE A 67 -4.37 -3.50 1.28
C PHE A 67 -5.86 -3.19 1.31
N GLU A 68 -6.56 -3.49 2.40
CA GLU A 68 -8.03 -3.37 2.44
C GLU A 68 -8.57 -2.89 3.79
N GLY A 69 -8.17 -3.54 4.89
CA GLY A 69 -8.83 -3.35 6.18
C GLY A 69 -8.82 -1.90 6.66
N ASN A 70 -7.70 -1.20 6.52
CA ASN A 70 -7.58 0.21 6.87
C ASN A 70 -8.41 1.09 5.94
N ALA A 71 -8.40 0.84 4.63
CA ALA A 71 -9.20 1.60 3.68
C ALA A 71 -10.70 1.47 3.97
N ARG A 72 -11.20 0.25 4.23
CA ARG A 72 -12.62 0.04 4.59
C ARG A 72 -13.01 0.79 5.88
N ARG A 73 -12.12 0.84 6.87
CA ARG A 73 -12.34 1.61 8.11
C ARG A 73 -12.31 3.13 7.89
N VAL A 74 -11.40 3.63 7.04
CA VAL A 74 -11.24 5.07 6.75
C VAL A 74 -12.31 5.60 5.82
N PHE A 75 -12.83 4.76 4.93
CA PHE A 75 -13.88 5.10 3.98
C PHE A 75 -15.15 4.27 4.26
N PRO A 76 -15.95 4.60 5.31
CA PRO A 76 -17.12 3.79 5.68
C PRO A 76 -18.15 3.59 4.57
N ARG A 77 -18.29 4.57 3.65
CA ARG A 77 -19.17 4.45 2.48
C ARG A 77 -18.70 3.37 1.49
N LEU A 78 -17.38 3.22 1.35
CA LEU A 78 -16.78 2.15 0.55
C LEU A 78 -17.04 0.79 1.21
N ASP A 79 -16.81 0.67 2.52
CA ASP A 79 -17.09 -0.56 3.26
C ASP A 79 -18.56 -1.00 3.13
N ALA A 80 -19.50 -0.09 3.34
CA ALA A 80 -20.92 -0.36 3.17
C ALA A 80 -21.26 -0.84 1.75
N ALA A 81 -20.66 -0.21 0.72
CA ALA A 81 -20.87 -0.60 -0.67
C ALA A 81 -20.28 -1.99 -1.01
N LEU A 82 -19.15 -2.38 -0.38
CA LEU A 82 -18.57 -3.71 -0.54
C LEU A 82 -19.40 -4.78 0.16
N LYS A 83 -19.85 -4.52 1.39
CA LYS A 83 -20.77 -5.42 2.14
C LYS A 83 -22.06 -5.67 1.38
N ALA A 84 -22.64 -4.65 0.76
CA ALA A 84 -23.83 -4.78 -0.08
C ALA A 84 -23.62 -5.68 -1.32
N LYS A 85 -22.35 -5.88 -1.75
CA LYS A 85 -21.96 -6.79 -2.83
C LYS A 85 -21.52 -8.18 -2.33
N GLY A 86 -21.66 -8.48 -1.03
CA GLY A 86 -21.20 -9.74 -0.44
C GLY A 86 -19.69 -9.86 -0.29
N LYS A 87 -18.98 -8.72 -0.18
CA LYS A 87 -17.53 -8.64 0.03
C LYS A 87 -17.16 -8.13 1.43
#